data_AF-A0A7X9IVG3-F1
#
_entry.id   AF-A0A7X9IVG3-F1
#
_cell.length_a   1.000
_cell.length_b   1.000
_cell.length_c   1.000
_cell.angle_alpha   90.00
_cell.angle_beta   90.00
_cell.angle_gamma   90.00
#
_symmetry.space_group_name_H-M   'P 1'
#
loop_
_entity.id
_entity.type
_entity.pdbx_description
1 polymer ?
#
loop_
_entity_poly.entity_id
_entity_poly.type
_entity_poly.pdbx_seq_one_letter_code
_entity_poly.pdbx_strand_id
1 'polypeptide(L)'
;MMPARPFGPAALLALLWSAATCACGAAETSIDADDDGAGNDAAGAADAPEDGEPDGTAEADAIDAPPCACLEDADCDDGDPCNGTERCASCACVPGSPPPDGAACNDGDACTTGDACAAGVCVGIPRDCDDGNPCTDDACDAATGCRHAANTAACDDGDPCSAPDVCSGGVCDGASRLPAWYPDADGDTFGDRDATPTCAAAAPSGHVVDHTDCCDANAAVHPRQTAWFVDSYLCAGGATASWDYDCDGVEELRHTTTGGGCTRSGSSCVATLGWVGSIVRACGSGGSFVTACDADCRPVQAWTAQECR
;
A
#
# COMPACT_ATOMS: atom_id res chain seq x y z
N MET A 1 -19.92 51.91 -3.61
CA MET A 1 -19.92 52.54 -4.94
C MET A 1 -19.15 51.65 -5.91
N MET A 2 -19.84 51.00 -6.85
CA MET A 2 -19.21 50.47 -8.06
C MET A 2 -19.00 51.62 -9.06
N PRO A 3 -18.09 51.47 -10.02
CA PRO A 3 -18.48 51.78 -11.38
C PRO A 3 -18.15 50.68 -12.39
N ALA A 4 -19.03 50.66 -13.39
CA ALA A 4 -19.22 49.67 -14.42
C ALA A 4 -18.16 49.70 -15.54
N ARG A 5 -18.08 48.56 -16.22
CA ARG A 5 -17.49 48.35 -17.56
C ARG A 5 -18.17 49.21 -18.64
N PRO A 6 -17.52 49.33 -19.81
CA PRO A 6 -18.27 49.19 -21.06
C PRO A 6 -17.66 48.17 -22.06
N PHE A 7 -18.58 47.63 -22.87
CA PHE A 7 -18.48 46.65 -23.96
C PHE A 7 -17.81 47.23 -25.23
N GLY A 8 -17.02 46.47 -26.00
CA GLY A 8 -17.42 45.67 -27.19
C GLY A 8 -16.47 45.99 -28.39
N PRO A 9 -16.57 45.39 -29.62
CA PRO A 9 -17.45 44.31 -30.08
C PRO A 9 -16.79 43.17 -30.92
N ALA A 10 -17.55 42.08 -31.04
CA ALA A 10 -17.77 41.16 -32.18
C ALA A 10 -16.67 40.83 -33.22
N ALA A 11 -16.39 39.53 -33.36
CA ALA A 11 -16.10 38.92 -34.66
C ALA A 11 -16.86 37.58 -34.79
N LEU A 12 -17.81 37.57 -35.74
CA LEU A 12 -18.43 36.39 -36.34
C LEU A 12 -17.36 35.58 -37.10
N LEU A 13 -17.38 34.25 -36.97
CA LEU A 13 -17.17 33.39 -38.14
C LEU A 13 -17.94 32.08 -37.97
N ALA A 14 -18.74 31.77 -38.96
CA ALA A 14 -19.65 30.64 -39.02
C ALA A 14 -19.05 29.49 -39.83
N LEU A 15 -19.56 28.29 -39.50
CA LEU A 15 -19.72 27.09 -40.33
C LEU A 15 -18.44 26.37 -40.80
N LEU A 16 -18.33 25.10 -40.39
CA LEU A 16 -18.34 23.98 -41.33
C LEU A 16 -18.83 22.71 -40.62
N TRP A 17 -19.92 22.18 -41.16
CA TRP A 17 -20.53 20.89 -40.88
C TRP A 17 -19.66 19.77 -41.44
N SER A 18 -19.53 18.64 -40.74
CA SER A 18 -19.37 17.32 -41.37
C SER A 18 -19.89 16.25 -40.42
N ALA A 19 -21.09 15.77 -40.72
CA ALA A 19 -21.59 14.47 -40.29
C ALA A 19 -20.86 13.40 -41.12
N ALA A 20 -20.26 12.43 -40.45
CA ALA A 20 -19.86 11.18 -41.09
C ALA A 20 -20.96 10.15 -40.84
N THR A 21 -21.52 9.69 -41.95
CA THR A 21 -22.60 8.72 -42.09
C THR A 21 -22.18 7.31 -41.70
N CYS A 22 -23.18 6.59 -41.19
CA CYS A 22 -23.27 5.14 -41.04
C CYS A 22 -22.97 4.41 -42.37
N ALA A 23 -22.23 3.29 -42.29
CA ALA A 23 -22.16 2.29 -43.36
C ALA A 23 -22.37 0.91 -42.75
N CYS A 24 -23.54 0.34 -43.03
CA CYS A 24 -23.86 -1.08 -42.88
C CYS A 24 -23.65 -1.72 -44.26
N GLY A 25 -22.95 -2.86 -44.32
CA GLY A 25 -22.69 -3.57 -45.56
C GLY A 25 -22.35 -5.03 -45.26
N ALA A 26 -23.34 -5.89 -45.51
CA ALA A 26 -23.36 -7.33 -45.30
C ALA A 26 -22.36 -8.09 -46.19
N ALA A 27 -21.96 -9.27 -45.71
CA ALA A 27 -21.62 -10.41 -46.55
C ALA A 27 -21.79 -11.71 -45.74
N GLU A 28 -23.00 -12.25 -45.77
CA GLU A 28 -23.27 -13.67 -45.57
C GLU A 28 -22.63 -14.46 -46.72
N THR A 29 -21.97 -15.58 -46.40
CA THR A 29 -21.74 -16.66 -47.36
C THR A 29 -22.09 -18.00 -46.71
N SER A 30 -23.32 -18.45 -46.95
CA SER A 30 -23.65 -19.87 -47.01
C SER A 30 -23.33 -20.38 -48.42
N ILE A 31 -22.74 -21.57 -48.52
CA ILE A 31 -23.01 -22.52 -49.60
C ILE A 31 -22.49 -23.90 -49.18
N ASP A 32 -23.41 -24.84 -49.26
CA ASP A 32 -23.29 -26.27 -49.10
C ASP A 32 -22.49 -26.90 -50.25
N ALA A 33 -21.70 -27.92 -49.92
CA ALA A 33 -21.27 -28.95 -50.85
C ALA A 33 -21.20 -30.28 -50.08
N ASP A 34 -22.34 -30.93 -50.02
CA ASP A 34 -22.56 -32.29 -50.53
C ASP A 34 -21.30 -33.13 -50.90
N ASP A 35 -21.32 -34.35 -50.34
CA ASP A 35 -21.26 -35.61 -51.11
C ASP A 35 -19.89 -36.31 -51.30
N ASP A 36 -19.85 -37.49 -50.68
CA ASP A 36 -19.32 -38.77 -51.14
C ASP A 36 -17.81 -39.03 -51.29
N GLY A 37 -17.38 -40.00 -50.48
CA GLY A 37 -17.01 -41.27 -51.11
C GLY A 37 -15.73 -41.95 -50.62
N ALA A 38 -15.93 -43.06 -49.90
CA ALA A 38 -15.17 -44.32 -49.94
C ALA A 38 -13.66 -44.28 -49.56
N GLY A 39 -13.13 -45.18 -48.73
CA GLY A 39 -13.62 -46.48 -48.26
C GLY A 39 -12.40 -47.40 -48.12
N ASN A 40 -12.42 -48.31 -47.16
CA ASN A 40 -11.99 -49.69 -47.38
C ASN A 40 -12.52 -50.62 -46.28
N ASP A 41 -13.28 -51.59 -46.77
CA ASP A 41 -13.97 -52.64 -46.06
C ASP A 41 -13.01 -53.69 -45.46
N ALA A 42 -13.46 -54.30 -44.37
CA ALA A 42 -13.31 -55.74 -44.17
C ALA A 42 -14.54 -56.28 -43.44
N ALA A 43 -15.22 -57.21 -44.09
CA ALA A 43 -16.55 -57.73 -43.80
C ALA A 43 -16.54 -59.07 -43.03
N GLY A 44 -17.73 -59.45 -42.53
CA GLY A 44 -18.16 -60.83 -42.26
C GLY A 44 -18.98 -60.97 -40.97
N ALA A 45 -20.32 -60.77 -41.00
CA ALA A 45 -21.38 -61.80 -41.16
C ALA A 45 -21.65 -62.61 -39.85
N ALA A 46 -22.88 -62.91 -39.38
CA ALA A 46 -24.19 -62.99 -40.01
C ALA A 46 -25.36 -63.06 -38.96
N ASP A 47 -26.58 -62.86 -39.47
CA ASP A 47 -27.87 -63.51 -39.14
C ASP A 47 -28.59 -63.36 -37.77
N ALA A 48 -29.87 -62.97 -37.86
CA ALA A 48 -30.94 -63.18 -36.86
C ALA A 48 -31.77 -64.44 -37.25
N PRO A 49 -32.47 -65.13 -36.33
CA PRO A 49 -33.87 -64.77 -36.05
C PRO A 49 -34.38 -65.07 -34.62
N GLU A 50 -35.65 -64.69 -34.40
CA GLU A 50 -36.52 -64.79 -33.21
C GLU A 50 -36.65 -66.20 -32.59
N ASP A 51 -36.89 -66.26 -31.26
CA ASP A 51 -37.98 -67.00 -30.58
C ASP A 51 -37.65 -67.33 -29.11
N GLY A 52 -38.49 -66.86 -28.18
CA GLY A 52 -38.72 -67.54 -26.88
C GLY A 52 -38.54 -66.73 -25.58
N GLU A 53 -39.55 -65.95 -25.20
CA GLU A 53 -39.91 -65.76 -23.78
C GLU A 53 -40.56 -67.05 -23.22
N PRO A 54 -40.72 -67.29 -21.89
CA PRO A 54 -40.28 -66.53 -20.70
C PRO A 54 -39.70 -67.41 -19.54
N ASP A 55 -38.84 -66.83 -18.70
CA ASP A 55 -38.69 -67.20 -17.29
C ASP A 55 -38.28 -65.90 -16.57
N GLY A 56 -39.20 -65.16 -15.96
CA GLY A 56 -39.89 -65.66 -14.78
C GLY A 56 -39.24 -65.19 -13.49
N THR A 57 -38.67 -63.99 -13.44
CA THR A 57 -38.74 -63.13 -12.24
C THR A 57 -38.99 -61.70 -12.68
N ALA A 58 -40.25 -61.44 -13.05
CA ALA A 58 -40.80 -60.12 -12.82
C ALA A 58 -40.70 -59.87 -11.31
N GLU A 59 -39.83 -58.95 -10.89
CA GLU A 59 -40.03 -58.27 -9.62
C GLU A 59 -41.18 -57.29 -9.80
N ALA A 60 -42.37 -57.85 -9.98
CA ALA A 60 -43.59 -57.19 -9.53
C ALA A 60 -43.63 -57.43 -8.02
N ASP A 61 -43.24 -56.42 -7.25
CA ASP A 61 -43.92 -56.04 -6.00
C ASP A 61 -43.22 -54.84 -5.34
N ALA A 62 -43.47 -53.65 -5.89
CA ALA A 62 -43.66 -52.47 -5.06
C ALA A 62 -44.78 -51.65 -5.67
N ILE A 63 -45.93 -51.81 -5.02
CA ILE A 63 -47.17 -51.05 -5.10
C ILE A 63 -46.90 -49.60 -5.54
N ASP A 64 -47.76 -49.13 -6.45
CA ASP A 64 -48.08 -47.72 -6.74
C ASP A 64 -48.40 -46.96 -5.43
N ALA A 65 -47.38 -46.74 -4.61
CA ALA A 65 -47.33 -45.75 -3.58
C ALA A 65 -47.06 -44.43 -4.30
N PRO A 66 -47.77 -43.33 -3.95
CA PRO A 66 -47.50 -42.03 -4.55
C PRO A 66 -45.98 -41.77 -4.49
N PRO A 67 -45.36 -41.21 -5.54
CA PRO A 67 -43.91 -41.07 -5.58
C PRO A 67 -43.48 -40.37 -4.29
N CYS A 68 -42.66 -41.07 -3.53
CA CYS A 68 -42.27 -40.63 -2.21
C CYS A 68 -41.54 -39.30 -2.32
N ALA A 69 -41.88 -38.32 -1.49
CA ALA A 69 -41.32 -36.98 -1.61
C ALA A 69 -39.83 -36.92 -1.20
N CYS A 70 -39.36 -37.90 -0.43
CA CYS A 70 -37.97 -38.07 -0.01
C CYS A 70 -37.72 -39.55 0.33
N LEU A 71 -36.47 -40.02 0.19
CA LEU A 71 -36.03 -41.37 0.57
C LEU A 71 -35.03 -41.32 1.73
N GLU A 72 -34.28 -40.24 1.85
CA GLU A 72 -33.35 -39.94 2.93
C GLU A 72 -33.42 -38.47 3.37
N ASP A 73 -32.84 -38.15 4.53
CA ASP A 73 -32.85 -36.78 5.07
C ASP A 73 -32.18 -35.77 4.11
N ALA A 74 -31.17 -36.20 3.34
CA ALA A 74 -30.48 -35.36 2.36
C ALA A 74 -31.36 -34.93 1.18
N ASP A 75 -32.42 -35.67 0.86
CA ASP A 75 -33.37 -35.29 -0.19
C ASP A 75 -34.23 -34.08 0.23
N CYS A 76 -34.26 -33.78 1.53
CA CYS A 76 -35.06 -32.69 2.09
C CYS A 76 -34.26 -31.42 2.40
N ASP A 77 -32.93 -31.43 2.24
CA ASP A 77 -32.08 -30.27 2.49
C ASP A 77 -32.41 -29.16 1.47
N ASP A 78 -32.93 -28.04 1.98
CA ASP A 78 -33.29 -26.87 1.17
C ASP A 78 -32.15 -25.84 1.07
N GLY A 79 -31.01 -26.12 1.73
CA GLY A 79 -29.84 -25.25 1.78
C GLY A 79 -29.95 -24.07 2.74
N ASP A 80 -31.00 -23.97 3.56
CA ASP A 80 -31.15 -22.94 4.59
C ASP A 80 -30.78 -23.48 5.99
N PRO A 81 -29.53 -23.31 6.46
CA PRO A 81 -29.13 -23.79 7.78
C PRO A 81 -29.87 -23.11 8.95
N CYS A 82 -30.56 -21.98 8.72
CA CYS A 82 -31.20 -21.18 9.76
C CYS A 82 -32.66 -21.55 10.04
N ASN A 83 -33.30 -22.37 9.19
CA ASN A 83 -34.57 -23.03 9.51
C ASN A 83 -34.36 -24.43 10.13
N GLY A 84 -33.12 -24.93 10.06
CA GLY A 84 -32.62 -26.14 10.72
C GLY A 84 -32.77 -27.39 9.86
N THR A 85 -31.87 -28.37 10.03
CA THR A 85 -31.82 -29.56 9.15
C THR A 85 -33.15 -30.33 9.08
N GLU A 86 -33.69 -30.42 7.86
CA GLU A 86 -34.88 -31.19 7.52
C GLU A 86 -34.64 -32.68 7.69
N ARG A 87 -35.73 -33.42 7.91
CA ARG A 87 -35.69 -34.88 7.94
C ARG A 87 -36.74 -35.47 7.02
N CYS A 88 -36.43 -36.63 6.45
CA CYS A 88 -37.40 -37.42 5.75
C CYS A 88 -38.15 -38.30 6.76
N ALA A 89 -39.40 -37.94 7.05
CA ALA A 89 -40.24 -38.67 7.98
C ALA A 89 -41.53 -39.12 7.30
N SER A 90 -41.76 -40.44 7.28
CA SER A 90 -42.96 -41.03 6.69
C SER A 90 -43.23 -40.54 5.27
N CYS A 91 -42.18 -40.52 4.44
CA CYS A 91 -42.29 -40.21 3.01
C CYS A 91 -42.60 -38.72 2.71
N ALA A 92 -42.33 -37.83 3.66
CA ALA A 92 -42.47 -36.38 3.53
C ALA A 92 -41.34 -35.65 4.26
N CYS A 93 -40.91 -34.50 3.70
CA CYS A 93 -39.96 -33.62 4.36
C CYS A 93 -40.62 -32.91 5.55
N VAL A 94 -40.05 -33.10 6.73
CA VAL A 94 -40.44 -32.36 7.93
C VAL A 94 -39.44 -31.24 8.19
N PRO A 95 -39.90 -30.00 8.45
CA PRO A 95 -39.01 -28.88 8.78
C PRO A 95 -38.14 -29.19 9.99
N GLY A 96 -36.90 -28.70 9.97
CA GLY A 96 -36.01 -28.79 11.12
C GLY A 96 -36.42 -27.89 12.28
N SER A 97 -35.59 -27.89 13.33
CA SER A 97 -35.69 -26.94 14.43
C SER A 97 -34.66 -25.84 14.22
N PRO A 98 -35.08 -24.56 14.10
CA PRO A 98 -34.15 -23.46 13.87
C PRO A 98 -33.06 -23.42 14.95
N PRO A 99 -31.78 -23.25 14.56
CA PRO A 99 -30.71 -23.04 15.52
C PRO A 99 -30.91 -21.70 16.27
N PRO A 100 -30.22 -21.50 17.41
CA PRO A 100 -30.27 -20.21 18.11
C PRO A 100 -29.66 -19.08 17.28
N ASP A 101 -30.12 -17.85 17.53
CA ASP A 101 -29.50 -16.65 16.96
C ASP A 101 -27.99 -16.61 17.27
N GLY A 102 -27.19 -16.25 16.27
CA GLY A 102 -25.72 -16.28 16.36
C GLY A 102 -25.08 -17.62 15.96
N ALA A 103 -25.86 -18.65 15.62
CA ALA A 103 -25.33 -19.85 15.00
C ALA A 103 -24.72 -19.54 13.63
N ALA A 104 -23.56 -20.11 13.33
CA ALA A 104 -22.87 -19.88 12.06
C ALA A 104 -23.69 -20.42 10.88
N CYS A 105 -23.74 -19.64 9.81
CA CYS A 105 -24.33 -20.01 8.53
C CYS A 105 -23.47 -19.41 7.40
N ASN A 106 -23.92 -19.53 6.15
CA ASN A 106 -23.36 -18.80 5.02
C ASN A 106 -24.52 -18.31 4.15
N ASP A 107 -24.57 -17.00 3.89
CA ASP A 107 -25.66 -16.39 3.11
C ASP A 107 -25.37 -16.40 1.59
N GLY A 108 -24.23 -16.98 1.19
CA GLY A 108 -23.76 -17.06 -0.19
C GLY A 108 -23.24 -15.74 -0.75
N ASP A 109 -23.21 -14.66 0.05
CA ASP A 109 -22.74 -13.35 -0.38
C ASP A 109 -21.24 -13.20 -0.05
N ALA A 110 -20.39 -13.10 -1.07
CA ALA A 110 -18.96 -12.87 -0.89
C ALA A 110 -18.64 -11.49 -0.26
N CYS A 111 -19.64 -10.60 -0.18
CA CYS A 111 -19.58 -9.27 0.41
C CYS A 111 -20.00 -9.22 1.87
N THR A 112 -20.29 -10.36 2.46
CA THR A 112 -20.54 -10.46 3.89
C THR A 112 -19.49 -11.32 4.57
N THR A 113 -19.33 -11.11 5.86
CA THR A 113 -18.49 -11.92 6.72
C THR A 113 -19.19 -12.18 8.04
N GLY A 114 -18.81 -13.27 8.71
CA GLY A 114 -19.36 -13.58 10.02
C GLY A 114 -20.85 -13.91 9.98
N ASP A 115 -21.30 -14.56 8.90
CA ASP A 115 -22.72 -14.85 8.68
C ASP A 115 -23.28 -15.71 9.79
N ALA A 116 -24.40 -15.25 10.32
CA ALA A 116 -25.04 -15.87 11.45
C ALA A 116 -26.56 -15.85 11.29
N CYS A 117 -27.21 -16.88 11.84
CA CYS A 117 -28.65 -16.93 11.89
C CYS A 117 -29.17 -15.81 12.79
N ALA A 118 -30.12 -15.04 12.28
CA ALA A 118 -30.88 -14.06 13.03
C ALA A 118 -32.35 -14.19 12.65
N ALA A 119 -33.19 -14.57 13.62
CA ALA A 119 -34.63 -14.80 13.42
C ALA A 119 -34.94 -15.79 12.28
N GLY A 120 -34.12 -16.83 12.14
CA GLY A 120 -34.30 -17.88 11.13
C GLY A 120 -33.81 -17.54 9.72
N VAL A 121 -33.10 -16.41 9.54
CA VAL A 121 -32.48 -16.03 8.27
C VAL A 121 -30.97 -15.93 8.45
N CYS A 122 -30.20 -16.43 7.49
CA CYS A 122 -28.77 -16.21 7.48
C CYS A 122 -28.46 -14.77 7.05
N VAL A 123 -27.82 -14.01 7.93
CA VAL A 123 -27.43 -12.62 7.65
C VAL A 123 -25.95 -12.44 7.96
N GLY A 124 -25.22 -11.83 7.04
CA GLY A 124 -23.83 -11.49 7.24
C GLY A 124 -23.56 -10.00 7.51
N ILE A 125 -22.34 -9.72 7.98
CA ILE A 125 -21.86 -8.35 8.25
C ILE A 125 -21.22 -7.81 6.98
N PRO A 126 -21.62 -6.61 6.48
CA PRO A 126 -21.03 -6.03 5.28
C PRO A 126 -19.50 -5.95 5.38
N ARG A 127 -18.85 -6.51 4.37
CA ARG A 127 -17.40 -6.47 4.21
C ARG A 127 -16.97 -5.09 3.73
N ASP A 128 -15.93 -4.56 4.36
CA ASP A 128 -15.22 -3.39 3.87
C ASP A 128 -14.28 -3.80 2.73
N CYS A 129 -14.43 -3.16 1.58
CA CYS A 129 -13.61 -3.37 0.39
C CYS A 129 -12.73 -2.16 0.08
N ASP A 130 -12.59 -1.19 0.98
CA ASP A 130 -11.63 -0.10 0.82
C ASP A 130 -10.19 -0.66 0.85
N ASP A 131 -9.44 -0.49 -0.24
CA ASP A 131 -8.02 -0.88 -0.30
C ASP A 131 -7.07 0.28 0.04
N GLY A 132 -7.62 1.45 0.37
CA GLY A 132 -6.90 2.67 0.70
C GLY A 132 -6.25 3.35 -0.51
N ASN A 133 -6.50 2.88 -1.73
CA ASN A 133 -5.93 3.46 -2.93
C ASN A 133 -6.90 4.48 -3.55
N PRO A 134 -6.52 5.78 -3.63
CA PRO A 134 -7.39 6.79 -4.24
C PRO A 134 -7.65 6.57 -5.74
N CYS A 135 -6.85 5.70 -6.38
CA CYS A 135 -6.94 5.38 -7.80
C CYS A 135 -7.78 4.15 -8.14
N THR A 136 -8.53 3.63 -7.17
CA THR A 136 -9.50 2.56 -7.35
C THR A 136 -10.89 3.00 -6.89
N ASP A 137 -11.90 2.58 -7.64
CA ASP A 137 -13.28 2.62 -7.20
C ASP A 137 -13.61 1.26 -6.58
N ASP A 138 -13.71 1.25 -5.26
CA ASP A 138 -13.96 0.05 -4.49
C ASP A 138 -15.44 -0.29 -4.47
N ALA A 139 -15.72 -1.55 -4.78
CA ALA A 139 -17.06 -2.08 -4.68
C ALA A 139 -17.00 -3.54 -4.29
N CYS A 140 -18.13 -4.03 -3.80
CA CYS A 140 -18.27 -5.43 -3.52
C CYS A 140 -19.26 -6.08 -4.51
N ASP A 141 -18.84 -7.19 -5.10
CA ASP A 141 -19.66 -8.04 -5.93
C ASP A 141 -20.09 -9.28 -5.14
N ALA A 142 -21.39 -9.53 -5.02
CA ALA A 142 -21.89 -10.61 -4.17
C ALA A 142 -21.42 -12.01 -4.59
N ALA A 143 -21.04 -12.21 -5.86
CA ALA A 143 -20.55 -13.49 -6.33
C ALA A 143 -19.02 -13.63 -6.22
N THR A 144 -18.28 -12.55 -6.49
CA THR A 144 -16.81 -12.61 -6.58
C THR A 144 -16.05 -11.92 -5.43
N GLY A 145 -16.75 -11.17 -4.58
CA GLY A 145 -16.20 -10.41 -3.46
C GLY A 145 -15.71 -9.02 -3.86
N CYS A 146 -14.71 -8.50 -3.15
CA CYS A 146 -14.18 -7.16 -3.38
C CYS A 146 -13.58 -7.01 -4.78
N ARG A 147 -13.91 -5.89 -5.43
CA ARG A 147 -13.37 -5.44 -6.71
C ARG A 147 -12.87 -4.01 -6.56
N HIS A 148 -11.68 -3.75 -7.09
CA HIS A 148 -11.00 -2.47 -7.03
C HIS A 148 -10.75 -2.00 -8.46
N ALA A 149 -11.69 -1.25 -9.03
CA ALA A 149 -11.62 -0.86 -10.44
C ALA A 149 -10.75 0.38 -10.60
N ALA A 150 -9.67 0.30 -11.36
CA ALA A 150 -8.82 1.45 -11.64
C ALA A 150 -9.64 2.62 -12.22
N ASN A 151 -9.50 3.80 -11.62
CA ASN A 151 -10.18 5.01 -12.06
C ASN A 151 -9.18 6.00 -12.73
N THR A 152 -9.69 7.16 -13.12
CA THR A 152 -8.90 8.25 -13.73
C THR A 152 -9.10 9.57 -12.97
N ALA A 153 -9.36 9.48 -11.67
CA ALA A 153 -9.54 10.66 -10.82
C ALA A 153 -8.23 11.44 -10.65
N ALA A 154 -8.33 12.68 -10.17
CA ALA A 154 -7.17 13.39 -9.67
C ALA A 154 -6.68 12.73 -8.38
N CYS A 155 -5.37 12.67 -8.20
CA CYS A 155 -4.74 12.12 -7.01
C CYS A 155 -3.53 13.00 -6.63
N ASP A 156 -2.70 12.54 -5.70
CA ASP A 156 -1.44 13.16 -5.30
C ASP A 156 -0.43 12.04 -5.08
N ASP A 157 0.66 12.04 -5.86
CA ASP A 157 1.72 11.02 -5.78
C ASP A 157 2.82 11.39 -4.76
N GLY A 158 2.71 12.56 -4.14
CA GLY A 158 3.66 13.11 -3.19
C GLY A 158 4.91 13.75 -3.81
N ASP A 159 5.10 13.72 -5.13
CA ASP A 159 6.17 14.43 -5.84
C ASP A 159 5.65 15.81 -6.29
N PRO A 160 6.02 16.92 -5.61
CA PRO A 160 5.52 18.25 -5.97
C PRO A 160 5.92 18.70 -7.40
N CYS A 161 6.84 17.98 -8.05
CA CYS A 161 7.33 18.26 -9.39
C CYS A 161 6.83 17.28 -10.45
N SER A 162 5.78 16.49 -10.19
CA SER A 162 5.17 15.56 -11.16
C SER A 162 3.79 16.02 -11.70
N ALA A 163 3.22 17.11 -11.17
CA ALA A 163 1.86 17.58 -11.47
C ALA A 163 1.50 17.82 -12.97
N PRO A 164 0.21 17.68 -13.35
CA PRO A 164 -0.90 17.20 -12.53
C PRO A 164 -0.85 15.69 -12.33
N ASP A 165 -1.25 15.24 -11.14
CA ASP A 165 -1.28 13.81 -10.81
C ASP A 165 -2.66 13.23 -11.06
N VAL A 166 -2.67 12.15 -11.84
CA VAL A 166 -3.91 11.55 -12.33
C VAL A 166 -3.77 10.05 -12.26
N CYS A 167 -4.81 9.41 -11.77
CA CYS A 167 -4.88 7.96 -11.70
C CYS A 167 -4.81 7.33 -13.10
N SER A 168 -3.94 6.34 -13.25
CA SER A 168 -3.82 5.56 -14.47
C SER A 168 -3.45 4.12 -14.13
N GLY A 169 -4.36 3.18 -14.43
CA GLY A 169 -4.12 1.76 -14.16
C GLY A 169 -3.99 1.43 -12.67
N GLY A 170 -4.67 2.18 -11.79
CA GLY A 170 -4.64 1.98 -10.34
C GLY A 170 -3.41 2.59 -9.66
N VAL A 171 -2.59 3.35 -10.38
CA VAL A 171 -1.42 4.05 -9.86
C VAL A 171 -1.66 5.55 -9.94
N CYS A 172 -1.33 6.25 -8.86
CA CYS A 172 -1.21 7.69 -8.87
C CYS A 172 0.19 8.08 -9.34
N ASP A 173 0.28 8.77 -10.48
CA ASP A 173 1.53 9.25 -11.04
C ASP A 173 1.28 10.59 -11.74
N GLY A 174 2.31 11.42 -11.76
CA GLY A 174 2.26 12.74 -12.36
C GLY A 174 2.46 12.73 -13.88
N ALA A 175 1.65 13.52 -14.58
CA ALA A 175 1.71 13.61 -16.05
C ALA A 175 2.97 14.34 -16.57
N SER A 176 3.68 15.09 -15.73
CA SER A 176 4.85 15.88 -16.15
C SER A 176 5.90 15.98 -15.04
N ARG A 177 6.93 15.15 -15.14
CA ARG A 177 8.03 15.14 -14.17
C ARG A 177 9.12 16.16 -14.51
N LEU A 178 9.27 17.17 -13.67
CA LEU A 178 10.37 18.13 -13.69
C LEU A 178 11.41 17.82 -12.60
N PRO A 179 12.69 18.16 -12.80
CA PRO A 179 13.66 18.16 -11.70
C PRO A 179 13.25 19.12 -10.58
N ALA A 180 13.38 18.65 -9.34
CA ALA A 180 13.24 19.45 -8.13
C ALA A 180 14.56 20.16 -7.80
N TRP A 181 14.47 21.46 -7.51
CA TRP A 181 15.60 22.29 -7.10
C TRP A 181 15.29 22.99 -5.78
N TYR A 182 16.24 22.93 -4.85
CA TYR A 182 16.10 23.44 -3.49
C TYR A 182 17.04 24.64 -3.30
N PRO A 183 16.60 25.70 -2.62
CA PRO A 183 17.45 26.87 -2.37
C PRO A 183 18.68 26.44 -1.56
N ASP A 184 19.83 27.01 -1.90
CA ASP A 184 21.12 26.88 -1.22
C ASP A 184 21.56 28.30 -0.84
N ALA A 185 21.15 28.75 0.35
CA ALA A 185 21.28 30.15 0.75
C ALA A 185 22.64 30.48 1.40
N ASP A 186 23.31 29.51 2.01
CA ASP A 186 24.63 29.69 2.62
C ASP A 186 25.80 29.25 1.72
N GLY A 187 25.53 28.56 0.62
CA GLY A 187 26.48 28.24 -0.45
C GLY A 187 27.34 27.02 -0.16
N ASP A 188 26.90 26.10 0.69
CA ASP A 188 27.64 24.88 1.05
C ASP A 188 27.38 23.67 0.14
N THR A 189 26.54 23.86 -0.88
CA THR A 189 26.12 22.90 -1.91
C THR A 189 25.01 21.93 -1.51
N PHE A 190 24.48 22.05 -0.30
CA PHE A 190 23.26 21.40 0.15
C PHE A 190 22.13 22.44 0.20
N GLY A 191 20.93 22.02 -0.11
CA GLY A 191 19.77 22.89 -0.16
C GLY A 191 18.82 22.61 1.00
N ASP A 192 18.00 23.61 1.32
CA ASP A 192 17.05 23.59 2.42
C ASP A 192 16.13 22.35 2.38
N ARG A 193 16.25 21.51 3.40
CA ARG A 193 15.42 20.31 3.57
C ARG A 193 13.94 20.60 3.78
N ASP A 194 13.62 21.75 4.37
CA ASP A 194 12.26 22.11 4.74
C ASP A 194 11.59 22.98 3.65
N ALA A 195 12.32 23.36 2.61
CA ALA A 195 11.78 24.14 1.49
C ALA A 195 10.94 23.29 0.52
N THR A 196 9.85 23.88 0.03
CA THR A 196 9.16 23.35 -1.16
C THR A 196 10.06 23.56 -2.38
N PRO A 197 10.34 22.53 -3.19
CA PRO A 197 11.25 22.67 -4.31
C PRO A 197 10.67 23.55 -5.42
N THR A 198 11.57 24.21 -6.15
CA THR A 198 11.24 24.83 -7.44
C THR A 198 11.36 23.77 -8.53
N CYS A 199 10.24 23.47 -9.16
CA CYS A 199 10.19 22.51 -10.27
C CYS A 199 10.59 23.19 -11.59
N ALA A 200 11.75 22.83 -12.13
CA ALA A 200 12.28 23.47 -13.33
C ALA A 200 13.20 22.54 -14.12
N ALA A 201 13.18 22.69 -15.46
CA ALA A 201 14.04 21.92 -16.35
C ALA A 201 15.55 22.17 -16.15
N ALA A 202 15.91 23.29 -15.52
CA ALA A 202 17.29 23.65 -15.19
C ALA A 202 17.33 24.37 -13.84
N ALA A 203 18.49 24.31 -13.18
CA ALA A 203 18.72 24.92 -11.87
C ALA A 203 18.44 26.44 -11.89
N PRO A 204 17.52 26.93 -11.05
CA PRO A 204 17.49 28.33 -10.70
C PRO A 204 18.81 28.77 -10.03
N SER A 205 19.12 30.06 -10.06
CA SER A 205 20.32 30.58 -9.38
C SER A 205 20.23 30.35 -7.88
N GLY A 206 21.32 29.86 -7.27
CA GLY A 206 21.38 29.57 -5.84
C GLY A 206 20.48 28.41 -5.43
N HIS A 207 20.32 27.41 -6.30
CA HIS A 207 19.61 26.18 -5.98
C HIS A 207 20.45 24.97 -6.35
N VAL A 208 20.24 23.88 -5.62
CA VAL A 208 20.89 22.58 -5.78
C VAL A 208 19.86 21.45 -5.79
N VAL A 209 20.28 20.24 -6.17
CA VAL A 209 19.39 19.06 -6.20
C VAL A 209 19.32 18.38 -4.84
N ASP A 210 20.41 18.42 -4.09
CA ASP A 210 20.53 17.74 -2.80
C ASP A 210 19.89 18.61 -1.71
N HIS A 211 18.78 18.17 -1.12
CA HIS A 211 17.99 18.94 -0.14
C HIS A 211 18.25 18.48 1.30
N THR A 212 19.44 17.97 1.57
CA THR A 212 19.71 17.32 2.85
C THR A 212 20.29 18.27 3.89
N ASP A 213 20.24 19.59 3.63
CA ASP A 213 20.66 20.60 4.57
C ASP A 213 19.61 20.82 5.66
N CYS A 214 19.97 20.49 6.90
CA CYS A 214 19.13 20.75 8.06
C CYS A 214 19.15 22.23 8.51
N CYS A 215 20.00 23.07 7.91
CA CYS A 215 20.18 24.47 8.21
C CYS A 215 20.75 25.31 7.05
N ASP A 216 19.92 25.63 6.05
CA ASP A 216 20.26 26.45 4.86
C ASP A 216 20.78 27.89 5.14
N ALA A 217 20.90 28.27 6.41
CA ALA A 217 21.45 29.57 6.83
C ALA A 217 22.87 29.46 7.42
N ASN A 218 23.45 28.27 7.49
CA ASN A 218 24.75 28.02 8.11
C ASN A 218 25.54 26.91 7.40
N ALA A 219 26.47 27.32 6.52
CA ALA A 219 27.33 26.46 5.71
C ALA A 219 28.24 25.47 6.47
N ALA A 220 28.21 25.48 7.81
CA ALA A 220 28.86 24.49 8.64
C ALA A 220 27.93 23.31 9.00
N VAL A 221 26.64 23.39 8.69
CA VAL A 221 25.63 22.41 9.09
C VAL A 221 25.14 21.73 7.83
N HIS A 222 25.60 20.52 7.57
CA HIS A 222 25.27 19.78 6.35
C HIS A 222 25.70 18.32 6.48
N PRO A 223 25.13 17.37 5.70
CA PRO A 223 25.32 15.93 5.93
C PRO A 223 26.69 15.35 5.61
N ARG A 224 27.64 16.20 5.23
CA ARG A 224 29.04 15.83 5.04
C ARG A 224 29.96 16.53 6.04
N GLN A 225 29.40 17.08 7.10
CA GLN A 225 30.19 17.75 8.10
C GLN A 225 31.04 16.72 8.88
N THR A 226 32.30 17.08 9.11
CA THR A 226 33.28 16.26 9.84
C THR A 226 34.00 17.04 10.94
N ALA A 227 33.78 18.35 11.01
CA ALA A 227 34.25 19.20 12.08
C ALA A 227 33.42 18.98 13.36
N TRP A 228 34.03 19.36 14.49
CA TRP A 228 33.44 19.28 15.81
C TRP A 228 33.31 20.70 16.37
N PHE A 229 32.20 20.98 17.06
CA PHE A 229 31.82 22.34 17.47
C PHE A 229 31.56 22.42 18.97
N VAL A 230 31.94 23.55 19.58
CA VAL A 230 31.73 23.84 21.01
C VAL A 230 30.54 24.75 21.28
N ASP A 231 29.89 25.25 20.23
CA ASP A 231 28.74 26.14 20.29
C ASP A 231 27.58 25.52 19.51
N SER A 232 26.37 25.69 20.01
CA SER A 232 25.15 25.33 19.29
C SER A 232 24.81 26.37 18.22
N TYR A 233 24.06 25.96 17.21
CA TYR A 233 23.53 26.84 16.18
C TYR A 233 22.02 26.99 16.27
N LEU A 234 21.48 28.01 15.59
CA LEU A 234 20.05 28.22 15.40
C LEU A 234 19.79 28.35 13.90
N CYS A 235 18.92 27.51 13.34
CA CYS A 235 18.45 27.70 11.97
C CYS A 235 17.32 28.69 11.92
N ALA A 236 17.22 29.41 10.80
CA ALA A 236 16.05 30.20 10.50
C ALA A 236 14.80 29.28 10.53
N GLY A 237 13.88 29.53 11.47
CA GLY A 237 12.66 28.72 11.65
C GLY A 237 12.72 27.71 12.81
N GLY A 238 13.91 27.38 13.32
CA GLY A 238 14.09 26.50 14.48
C GLY A 238 13.91 27.24 15.81
N ALA A 239 13.06 26.73 16.71
CA ALA A 239 12.87 27.29 18.06
C ALA A 239 13.92 26.83 19.08
N THR A 240 14.77 25.84 18.74
CA THR A 240 15.73 25.21 19.64
C THR A 240 17.12 25.22 19.06
N ALA A 241 18.10 25.49 19.91
CA ALA A 241 19.50 25.38 19.54
C ALA A 241 19.86 23.91 19.28
N SER A 242 20.56 23.63 18.19
CA SER A 242 20.95 22.29 17.74
C SER A 242 22.47 22.11 17.81
N TRP A 243 22.89 20.86 17.91
CA TRP A 243 24.29 20.39 17.90
C TRP A 243 24.57 19.35 16.81
N ASP A 244 23.54 18.96 16.06
CA ASP A 244 23.61 18.05 14.91
C ASP A 244 24.08 18.84 13.69
N TYR A 245 25.39 18.97 13.54
CA TYR A 245 26.04 19.68 12.44
C TYR A 245 26.19 18.80 11.19
N ASP A 246 26.09 17.47 11.31
CA ASP A 246 26.11 16.55 10.17
C ASP A 246 24.75 15.99 9.76
N CYS A 247 23.67 16.62 10.23
CA CYS A 247 22.29 16.42 9.79
C CYS A 247 21.81 14.97 9.77
N ASP A 248 22.37 14.09 10.59
CA ASP A 248 22.04 12.67 10.63
C ASP A 248 20.96 12.32 11.69
N GLY A 249 20.56 13.33 12.49
CA GLY A 249 19.60 13.21 13.57
C GLY A 249 20.18 12.65 14.87
N VAL A 250 21.49 12.47 14.95
CA VAL A 250 22.21 11.89 16.09
C VAL A 250 23.32 12.84 16.55
N GLU A 251 23.13 13.42 17.73
CA GLU A 251 24.16 14.23 18.37
C GLU A 251 25.33 13.35 18.86
N GLU A 252 26.48 13.45 18.20
CA GLU A 252 27.70 12.70 18.53
C GLU A 252 28.56 13.50 19.52
N LEU A 253 29.18 12.81 20.48
CA LEU A 253 30.08 13.41 21.46
C LEU A 253 31.53 13.06 21.14
N ARG A 254 32.41 14.06 20.96
CA ARG A 254 33.84 13.83 20.71
C ARG A 254 34.58 13.16 21.87
N HIS A 255 34.12 13.40 23.11
CA HIS A 255 34.87 13.08 24.33
C HIS A 255 34.03 12.21 25.26
N THR A 256 33.96 10.92 24.96
CA THR A 256 33.15 9.94 25.72
C THR A 256 33.89 9.26 26.87
N THR A 257 35.22 9.45 26.97
CA THR A 257 36.01 8.78 28.02
C THR A 257 35.90 9.51 29.35
N THR A 258 35.58 8.76 30.41
CA THR A 258 35.52 9.24 31.80
C THR A 258 36.57 8.53 32.66
N GLY A 259 36.79 9.02 33.87
CA GLY A 259 37.81 8.48 34.79
C GLY A 259 39.23 8.82 34.35
N GLY A 260 39.40 9.94 33.64
CA GLY A 260 40.71 10.42 33.21
C GLY A 260 41.68 10.53 34.39
N GLY A 261 42.89 10.02 34.22
CA GLY A 261 43.83 9.89 35.34
C GLY A 261 45.18 9.33 34.93
N CYS A 262 46.05 9.17 35.93
CA CYS A 262 47.43 8.70 35.76
C CYS A 262 47.67 7.47 36.59
N THR A 263 48.15 6.41 35.96
CA THR A 263 48.51 5.15 36.64
C THR A 263 50.00 4.88 36.45
N ARG A 264 50.67 4.49 37.54
CA ARG A 264 52.08 4.13 37.48
C ARG A 264 52.25 2.70 36.98
N SER A 265 53.04 2.54 35.92
CA SER A 265 53.42 1.26 35.33
C SER A 265 54.94 1.15 35.31
N GLY A 266 55.50 0.44 36.30
CA GLY A 266 56.94 0.37 36.52
C GLY A 266 57.54 1.76 36.86
N SER A 267 58.53 2.19 36.08
CA SER A 267 59.14 3.53 36.19
C SER A 267 58.46 4.59 35.33
N SER A 268 57.40 4.24 34.59
CA SER A 268 56.68 5.16 33.71
C SER A 268 55.27 5.45 34.22
N CYS A 269 54.74 6.60 33.84
CA CYS A 269 53.34 6.97 34.06
C CYS A 269 52.56 6.85 32.77
N VAL A 270 51.38 6.24 32.84
CA VAL A 270 50.48 6.08 31.70
C VAL A 270 49.25 6.93 31.97
N ALA A 271 48.93 7.80 31.01
CA ALA A 271 47.75 8.66 31.06
C ALA A 271 46.55 7.93 30.43
N THR A 272 45.42 7.93 31.13
CA THR A 272 44.11 7.72 30.54
C THR A 272 43.53 9.10 30.26
N LEU A 273 43.45 9.49 28.99
CA LEU A 273 42.85 10.75 28.59
C LEU A 273 41.33 10.68 28.79
N GLY A 274 40.73 11.72 29.33
CA GLY A 274 39.29 11.70 29.61
C GLY A 274 38.86 12.74 30.62
N TRP A 275 37.54 12.85 30.80
CA TRP A 275 36.94 13.69 31.83
C TRP A 275 37.34 13.23 33.22
N VAL A 276 37.63 14.20 34.09
CA VAL A 276 37.81 13.93 35.53
C VAL A 276 36.46 13.56 36.14
N GLY A 277 36.40 12.44 36.86
CA GLY A 277 35.16 11.89 37.42
C GLY A 277 34.48 10.90 36.48
N SER A 278 33.20 10.59 36.70
CA SER A 278 32.47 9.53 36.01
C SER A 278 31.39 10.03 35.04
N ILE A 279 31.45 11.32 34.65
CA ILE A 279 30.40 11.97 33.88
C ILE A 279 30.97 12.38 32.52
N VAL A 280 30.34 11.90 31.44
CA VAL A 280 30.51 12.47 30.10
C VAL A 280 29.74 13.78 30.08
N ARG A 281 30.37 14.85 29.57
CA ARG A 281 29.73 16.16 29.53
C ARG A 281 28.77 16.23 28.34
N ALA A 282 27.69 16.98 28.51
CA ALA A 282 26.80 17.35 27.41
C ALA A 282 27.49 18.39 26.51
N CYS A 283 27.02 18.52 25.27
CA CYS A 283 27.57 19.44 24.28
C CYS A 283 27.67 20.89 24.79
N GLY A 284 28.80 21.55 24.46
CA GLY A 284 29.14 22.88 24.93
C GLY A 284 29.49 22.99 26.42
N SER A 285 29.17 21.98 27.23
CA SER A 285 29.48 21.99 28.65
C SER A 285 30.96 21.67 28.86
N GLY A 286 31.65 22.48 29.66
CA GLY A 286 33.06 22.30 29.93
C GLY A 286 33.41 21.75 31.31
N GLY A 287 34.68 21.39 31.45
CA GLY A 287 35.33 21.17 32.74
C GLY A 287 36.68 20.48 32.61
N SER A 288 37.14 19.91 33.73
CA SER A 288 38.50 19.33 33.79
C SER A 288 38.61 18.04 32.98
N PHE A 289 39.58 18.03 32.06
CA PHE A 289 39.95 16.90 31.23
C PHE A 289 41.43 16.59 31.41
N VAL A 290 41.78 15.32 31.63
CA VAL A 290 43.18 14.90 31.78
C VAL A 290 43.81 14.78 30.40
N THR A 291 44.87 15.55 30.16
CA THR A 291 45.57 15.60 28.87
C THR A 291 46.95 14.93 28.92
N ALA A 292 47.55 14.80 30.10
CA ALA A 292 48.84 14.16 30.31
C ALA A 292 49.06 13.77 31.78
N CYS A 293 50.21 13.16 32.07
CA CYS A 293 50.75 12.98 33.42
C CYS A 293 52.04 13.79 33.59
N ASP A 294 52.24 14.37 34.77
CA ASP A 294 53.51 15.01 35.12
C ASP A 294 54.56 13.98 35.56
N ALA A 295 55.77 14.47 35.91
CA ALA A 295 56.89 13.63 36.34
C ALA A 295 56.63 12.90 37.68
N ASP A 296 55.71 13.40 38.51
CA ASP A 296 55.30 12.81 39.79
C ASP A 296 54.10 11.85 39.63
N CYS A 297 53.70 11.54 38.38
CA CYS A 297 52.53 10.72 38.07
C CYS A 297 51.18 11.35 38.47
N ARG A 298 51.11 12.69 38.56
CA ARG A 298 49.85 13.40 38.82
C ARG A 298 49.17 13.77 37.50
N PRO A 299 47.83 13.74 37.43
CA PRO A 299 47.10 14.18 36.25
C PRO A 299 47.35 15.65 35.94
N VAL A 300 47.80 15.95 34.72
CA VAL A 300 47.78 17.29 34.15
C VAL A 300 46.41 17.49 33.52
N GLN A 301 45.68 18.49 34.03
CA GLN A 301 44.33 18.79 33.61
C GLN A 301 44.29 20.09 32.80
N ALA A 302 43.48 20.10 31.75
CA ALA A 302 43.09 21.31 31.04
C ALA A 302 41.58 21.46 31.10
N TRP A 303 41.11 22.71 31.06
CA TRP A 303 39.69 22.97 30.85
C TRP A 303 39.37 22.68 29.38
N THR A 304 38.39 21.82 29.13
CA THR A 304 37.94 21.43 27.78
C THR A 304 36.42 21.54 27.73
N ALA A 305 35.87 22.00 26.62
CA ALA A 305 34.44 21.95 26.33
C ALA A 305 34.10 20.65 25.59
N GLN A 306 32.93 20.07 25.85
CA GLN A 306 32.45 18.97 25.04
C GLN A 306 32.14 19.48 23.64
N GLU A 307 32.91 19.01 22.67
CA GLU A 307 32.60 19.23 21.26
C GLU A 307 31.62 18.19 20.74
N CYS A 308 30.74 18.62 19.85
CA CYS A 308 29.72 17.79 19.25
C CYS A 308 29.59 18.04 17.76
N ARG A 309 28.95 17.08 17.11
CA ARG A 309 28.62 17.08 15.71
C ARG A 309 27.30 16.36 15.55
#